data_AF-A0A3A8NXN9-F1
#
_entry.id   AF-A0A3A8NXN9-F1
#
_cell.length_a   1.000
_cell.length_b   1.000
_cell.length_c   1.000
_cell.angle_alpha   90.00
_cell.angle_beta   90.00
_cell.angle_gamma   90.00
#
_symmetry.space_group_name_H-M   'P 1'
#
loop_
_entity.id
_entity.type
_entity.pdbx_description
1 polymer ?
#
loop_
_entity_poly.entity_id
_entity_poly.type
_entity_poly.pdbx_seq_one_letter_code
_entity_poly.pdbx_strand_id
1 'polypeptide(L)'
;MFVRSALFMSAVLLLGGCEVTTELGKECRLVRKATTAEQETFGRDFMPILERDIAADQDFISFGALDCEDLVCVRDDASPRSDNPNDEALGYCSKECVEGTTTGCEVTRDDAAEGIKERMTCRPLLLDQATLEAIKVADEAFYRRTFGENNSPYFCAGASAQAQGN
;
A
#
# COMPACT_ATOMS: atom_id res chain seq x y z
N MET A 1 11.13 50.78 46.15
CA MET A 1 12.09 49.87 45.47
C MET A 1 12.00 48.56 46.26
N PHE A 2 11.41 47.47 45.76
CA PHE A 2 11.92 46.64 44.67
C PHE A 2 10.80 46.14 43.76
N VAL A 3 11.04 46.32 42.46
CA VAL A 3 10.36 45.68 41.34
C VAL A 3 11.08 44.35 41.07
N ARG A 4 10.34 43.28 40.74
CA ARG A 4 10.63 42.23 39.72
C ARG A 4 9.65 41.06 39.91
N SER A 5 8.59 40.98 39.11
CA SER A 5 8.52 40.21 37.83
C SER A 5 8.69 38.71 38.09
N ALA A 6 7.63 37.91 38.24
CA ALA A 6 6.71 37.38 37.23
C ALA A 6 7.37 36.49 36.15
N LEU A 7 6.70 35.35 35.91
CA LEU A 7 6.62 34.55 34.69
C LEU A 7 7.41 33.24 34.58
N PHE A 8 6.65 32.14 34.80
CA PHE A 8 6.43 31.04 33.87
C PHE A 8 7.66 30.54 33.09
N MET A 9 8.36 29.54 33.65
CA MET A 9 9.11 28.58 32.82
C MET A 9 8.14 27.50 32.34
N SER A 10 7.51 27.78 31.20
CA SER A 10 6.90 26.75 30.36
C SER A 10 8.00 25.87 29.80
N ALA A 11 8.19 24.69 30.37
CA ALA A 11 8.99 23.64 29.76
C ALA A 11 8.25 23.18 28.50
N VAL A 12 8.70 23.69 27.36
CA VAL A 12 8.34 23.21 26.03
C VAL A 12 8.66 21.72 25.98
N LEU A 13 7.61 20.89 26.05
CA LEU A 13 7.66 19.50 25.61
C LEU A 13 8.00 19.55 24.13
N LEU A 14 9.28 19.35 23.82
CA LEU A 14 9.77 19.05 22.49
C LEU A 14 8.98 17.83 21.99
N LEU A 15 8.00 18.09 21.13
CA LEU A 15 7.41 17.10 20.23
C LEU A 15 8.48 16.69 19.22
N GLY A 16 9.55 16.05 19.70
CA GLY A 16 10.35 15.14 18.90
C GLY A 16 9.51 13.88 18.69
N GLY A 17 8.47 13.98 17.87
CA GLY A 17 7.87 12.79 17.31
C GLY A 17 8.96 12.09 16.52
N CYS A 18 9.30 10.85 16.89
CA CYS A 18 10.16 10.03 16.04
C CYS A 18 9.56 10.05 14.63
N GLU A 19 10.36 10.39 13.62
CA GLU A 19 10.04 10.03 12.25
C GLU A 19 9.99 8.51 12.21
N VAL A 20 8.80 7.95 12.42
CA VAL A 20 8.53 6.55 12.12
C VAL A 20 8.54 6.52 10.60
N THR A 21 9.68 6.13 10.02
CA THR A 21 9.77 5.79 8.61
C THR A 21 8.82 4.64 8.37
N THR A 22 7.63 4.95 7.88
CA THR A 22 6.65 3.94 7.50
C THR A 22 7.19 3.17 6.31
N GLU A 23 6.93 1.87 6.19
CA GLU A 23 7.28 1.09 4.99
C GLU A 23 6.56 1.56 3.72
N LEU A 24 5.67 2.56 3.81
CA LEU A 24 4.95 3.15 2.70
C LEU A 24 5.90 3.58 1.57
N GLY A 25 5.61 3.15 0.35
CA GLY A 25 6.38 3.46 -0.85
C GLY A 25 7.62 2.58 -1.06
N LYS A 26 8.00 1.72 -0.11
CA LYS A 26 9.11 0.76 -0.30
C LYS A 26 8.76 -0.27 -1.37
N GLU A 27 9.73 -0.65 -2.20
CA GLU A 27 9.54 -1.70 -3.19
C GLU A 27 9.19 -3.07 -2.56
N CYS A 28 8.28 -3.80 -3.18
CA CYS A 28 7.83 -5.12 -2.74
C CYS A 28 7.58 -6.07 -3.91
N ARG A 29 7.75 -7.38 -3.65
CA ARG A 29 7.40 -8.40 -4.62
C ARG A 29 5.92 -8.75 -4.56
N LEU A 30 5.28 -8.75 -5.71
CA LEU A 30 3.88 -9.15 -5.85
C LEU A 30 3.77 -10.67 -5.74
N VAL A 31 2.90 -11.09 -4.85
CA VAL A 31 2.58 -12.51 -4.64
C VAL A 31 1.09 -12.77 -4.76
N ARG A 32 0.75 -13.99 -5.12
CA ARG A 32 -0.61 -14.52 -5.04
C ARG A 32 -0.63 -15.74 -4.14
N LYS A 33 -1.82 -16.10 -3.67
CA LYS A 33 -2.02 -17.37 -2.98
C LYS A 33 -1.65 -18.53 -3.91
N ALA A 34 -0.93 -19.50 -3.38
CA ALA A 34 -0.65 -20.75 -4.07
C ALA A 34 -1.95 -21.53 -4.28
N THR A 35 -2.10 -22.15 -5.45
CA THR A 35 -3.15 -23.16 -5.64
C THR A 35 -2.84 -24.40 -4.81
N THR A 36 -3.84 -25.26 -4.56
CA THR A 36 -3.64 -26.50 -3.79
C THR A 36 -2.53 -27.37 -4.38
N ALA A 37 -2.51 -27.52 -5.72
CA ALA A 37 -1.47 -28.29 -6.40
C ALA A 37 -0.06 -27.67 -6.24
N GLU A 38 0.04 -26.34 -6.28
CA GLU A 38 1.30 -25.64 -6.06
C GLU A 38 1.75 -25.74 -4.60
N GLN A 39 0.82 -25.67 -3.64
CA GLN A 39 1.12 -25.84 -2.22
C GLN A 39 1.65 -27.25 -1.95
N GLU A 40 1.03 -28.28 -2.54
CA GLU A 40 1.50 -29.67 -2.45
C GLU A 40 2.86 -29.88 -3.12
N THR A 41 3.15 -29.15 -4.20
CA THR A 41 4.40 -29.30 -4.97
C THR A 41 5.57 -28.52 -4.36
N PHE A 42 5.33 -27.28 -3.96
CA PHE A 42 6.37 -26.33 -3.55
C PHE A 42 6.41 -26.08 -2.05
N GLY A 43 5.39 -26.51 -1.29
CA GLY A 43 5.34 -26.36 0.17
C GLY A 43 5.24 -24.90 0.65
N ARG A 44 4.71 -23.99 -0.17
CA ARG A 44 4.55 -22.57 0.15
C ARG A 44 3.13 -22.07 -0.10
N ASP A 45 2.70 -21.15 0.76
CA ASP A 45 1.34 -20.58 0.71
C ASP A 45 1.17 -19.46 -0.32
N PHE A 46 2.29 -18.87 -0.74
CA PHE A 46 2.33 -17.77 -1.69
C PHE A 46 3.29 -18.08 -2.84
N MET A 47 2.88 -17.73 -4.06
CA MET A 47 3.65 -17.83 -5.29
C MET A 47 3.97 -16.42 -5.80
N PRO A 48 5.17 -16.17 -6.33
CA PRO A 48 5.47 -14.90 -6.98
C PRO A 48 4.58 -14.73 -8.21
N ILE A 49 4.20 -13.48 -8.47
CA ILE A 49 3.54 -13.06 -9.70
C ILE A 49 4.63 -12.63 -10.67
N LEU A 50 4.53 -13.03 -11.93
CA LEU A 50 5.49 -12.66 -12.97
C LEU A 50 4.95 -11.48 -13.78
N GLU A 51 5.86 -10.74 -14.44
CA GLU A 51 5.47 -9.59 -15.28
C GLU A 51 4.43 -9.95 -16.35
N ARG A 52 4.52 -11.15 -16.93
CA ARG A 52 3.56 -11.66 -17.92
C ARG A 52 2.14 -11.89 -17.37
N ASP A 53 2.00 -12.01 -16.05
CA ASP A 53 0.73 -12.32 -15.41
C ASP A 53 -0.07 -11.03 -15.13
N ILE A 54 0.51 -9.84 -15.38
CA ILE A 54 -0.10 -8.53 -15.10
C ILE A 54 -0.43 -7.81 -16.42
N ALA A 55 -1.68 -7.41 -16.60
CA ALA A 55 -2.09 -6.55 -17.71
C ALA A 55 -1.54 -5.12 -17.55
N ALA A 56 -1.28 -4.41 -18.66
CA ALA A 56 -0.61 -3.10 -18.62
C ALA A 56 -1.45 -1.94 -18.08
N ASP A 57 -2.76 -2.11 -18.02
CA ASP A 57 -3.75 -1.09 -17.67
C ASP A 57 -4.49 -1.42 -16.37
N GLN A 58 -3.94 -2.32 -15.56
CA GLN A 58 -4.56 -2.80 -14.33
C GLN A 58 -3.72 -2.46 -13.11
N ASP A 59 -4.40 -1.93 -12.08
CA ASP A 59 -3.86 -1.88 -10.74
C ASP A 59 -3.90 -3.28 -10.13
N PHE A 60 -2.86 -3.63 -9.38
CA PHE A 60 -2.75 -4.91 -8.68
C PHE A 60 -2.55 -4.68 -7.19
N ILE A 61 -3.28 -5.43 -6.37
CA ILE A 61 -3.09 -5.48 -4.92
C ILE A 61 -2.72 -6.91 -4.52
N SER A 62 -1.56 -7.05 -3.90
CA SER A 62 -1.03 -8.30 -3.39
C SER A 62 -1.06 -8.30 -1.87
N PHE A 63 -1.77 -9.29 -1.33
CA PHE A 63 -1.84 -9.58 0.10
C PHE A 63 -0.82 -10.67 0.44
N GLY A 64 -0.06 -10.49 1.53
CA GLY A 64 0.94 -11.46 1.99
C GLY A 64 2.36 -11.24 1.47
N ALA A 65 2.64 -10.09 0.86
CA ALA A 65 4.00 -9.68 0.53
C ALA A 65 4.80 -9.47 1.83
N LEU A 66 5.81 -10.32 2.05
CA LEU A 66 6.63 -10.29 3.26
C LEU A 66 7.50 -9.02 3.35
N ASP A 67 7.69 -8.33 2.22
CA ASP A 67 8.55 -7.15 2.12
C ASP A 67 7.88 -5.90 2.75
N CYS A 68 6.57 -5.95 3.05
CA CYS A 68 5.73 -4.84 3.48
C CYS A 68 5.27 -4.85 4.95
N GLU A 69 5.74 -5.80 5.77
CA GLU A 69 5.27 -5.97 7.17
C GLU A 69 3.74 -6.03 7.28
N ASP A 70 3.11 -5.00 7.87
CA ASP A 70 1.65 -4.86 8.06
C ASP A 70 0.96 -4.14 6.88
N LEU A 71 1.71 -3.73 5.85
CA LEU A 71 1.21 -3.05 4.66
C LEU A 71 0.90 -4.04 3.52
N VAL A 72 0.12 -3.58 2.53
CA VAL A 72 -0.19 -4.35 1.32
C VAL A 72 0.71 -3.93 0.17
N CYS A 73 1.06 -4.85 -0.72
CA CYS A 73 1.88 -4.53 -1.89
C CYS A 73 0.98 -4.13 -3.05
N VAL A 74 1.12 -2.90 -3.54
CA VAL A 74 0.31 -2.34 -4.64
C VAL A 74 1.19 -2.08 -5.85
N ARG A 75 0.66 -2.32 -7.03
CA ARG A 75 1.25 -1.88 -8.28
C ARG A 75 0.18 -1.14 -9.08
N ASP A 76 0.54 -0.01 -9.64
CA ASP A 76 -0.32 0.73 -10.55
C ASP A 76 0.21 0.71 -11.99
N ASP A 77 -0.62 1.18 -12.91
CA ASP A 77 -0.34 1.25 -14.36
C ASP A 77 0.93 2.03 -14.71
N ALA A 78 1.28 3.04 -13.91
CA ALA A 78 2.47 3.87 -14.07
C ALA A 78 3.73 3.29 -13.40
N SER A 79 3.63 2.14 -12.73
CA SER A 79 4.77 1.51 -12.06
C SER A 79 5.76 0.94 -13.09
N PRO A 80 7.09 1.04 -12.85
CA PRO A 80 8.10 0.44 -13.73
C PRO A 80 7.83 -1.05 -13.98
N ARG A 81 8.17 -1.52 -15.18
CA ARG A 81 8.03 -2.93 -15.58
C ARG A 81 9.34 -3.45 -16.10
N SER A 82 9.66 -4.72 -15.81
CA SER A 82 10.79 -5.37 -16.47
C SER A 82 10.44 -5.69 -17.93
N ASP A 83 11.42 -5.53 -18.83
CA ASP A 83 11.32 -5.96 -20.22
C ASP A 83 11.28 -7.49 -20.35
N ASN A 84 11.71 -8.23 -19.31
CA ASN A 84 11.67 -9.69 -19.30
C ASN A 84 10.35 -10.19 -18.67
N PRO A 85 9.48 -10.86 -19.45
CA PRO A 85 8.18 -11.35 -18.96
C PRO A 85 8.26 -12.44 -17.88
N ASN A 86 9.44 -13.03 -17.67
CA ASN A 86 9.64 -14.08 -16.66
C ASN A 86 10.22 -13.55 -15.34
N ASP A 87 10.49 -12.24 -15.24
CA ASP A 87 10.91 -11.64 -13.99
C ASP A 87 9.72 -11.53 -13.02
N GLU A 88 10.03 -11.52 -11.73
CA GLU A 88 9.03 -11.27 -10.68
C GLU A 88 8.51 -9.84 -10.81
N ALA A 89 7.19 -9.70 -10.75
CA ALA A 89 6.55 -8.41 -10.80
C ALA A 89 6.75 -7.67 -9.47
N LEU A 90 7.21 -6.42 -9.58
CA LEU A 90 7.43 -5.54 -8.44
C LEU A 90 6.29 -4.52 -8.30
N GLY A 91 6.07 -4.10 -7.06
CA GLY A 91 5.16 -3.02 -6.66
C GLY A 91 5.78 -2.22 -5.52
N TYR A 92 4.94 -1.51 -4.77
CA TYR A 92 5.35 -0.75 -3.60
C TYR A 92 4.35 -0.94 -2.44
N CYS A 93 4.85 -0.86 -1.22
CA CYS A 93 4.03 -1.01 -0.04
C CYS A 93 3.07 0.17 0.11
N SER A 94 1.82 -0.15 0.41
CA SER A 94 0.66 0.74 0.46
C SER A 94 -0.17 0.44 1.70
N LYS A 95 -0.95 1.42 2.14
CA LYS A 95 -1.88 1.27 3.25
C LYS A 95 -3.24 1.82 2.89
N GLU A 96 -4.25 1.35 3.60
CA GLU A 96 -5.59 1.92 3.56
C GLU A 96 -5.56 3.39 3.99
N CYS A 97 -6.38 4.20 3.34
CA CYS A 97 -6.52 5.61 3.62
C CYS A 97 -8.00 5.99 3.63
N VAL A 98 -8.31 7.14 4.22
CA VAL A 98 -9.68 7.64 4.24
C VAL A 98 -9.86 8.60 3.07
N GLU A 99 -10.92 8.40 2.29
CA GLU A 99 -11.27 9.31 1.20
C GLU A 99 -11.31 10.77 1.68
N GLY A 100 -10.74 11.66 0.87
CA GLY A 100 -10.73 13.09 1.16
C GLY A 100 -9.70 13.52 2.20
N THR A 101 -8.85 12.63 2.71
CA THR A 101 -7.68 13.06 3.50
C THR A 101 -6.59 13.55 2.56
N THR A 102 -6.03 14.72 2.87
CA THR A 102 -4.84 15.25 2.21
C THR A 102 -3.56 14.77 2.88
N THR A 103 -3.69 14.06 3.99
CA THR A 103 -2.59 13.53 4.79
C THR A 103 -2.75 12.03 4.98
N GLY A 104 -1.63 11.36 5.25
CA GLY A 104 -1.55 9.93 5.52
C GLY A 104 -0.87 9.13 4.42
N CYS A 105 -0.75 9.63 3.20
CA CYS A 105 -0.05 8.95 2.10
C CYS A 105 1.33 9.53 1.80
N GLU A 106 1.90 10.31 2.72
CA GLU A 106 3.24 10.87 2.56
C GLU A 106 4.31 9.78 2.67
N VAL A 107 5.08 9.62 1.60
CA VAL A 107 6.24 8.73 1.56
C VAL A 107 7.42 9.46 2.18
N THR A 108 7.80 9.06 3.39
CA THR A 108 8.92 9.67 4.13
C THR A 108 10.26 8.99 3.86
N ARG A 109 10.25 7.81 3.22
CA ARG A 109 11.45 7.03 2.90
C ARG A 109 12.22 7.65 1.72
N ASP A 110 13.53 7.42 1.73
CA ASP A 110 14.45 7.83 0.65
C ASP A 110 14.70 6.72 -0.37
N ASP A 111 14.53 5.46 0.04
CA ASP A 111 14.62 4.26 -0.81
C ASP A 111 13.25 3.81 -1.33
N ALA A 112 12.33 4.76 -1.50
CA ALA A 112 11.02 4.49 -2.07
C ALA A 112 11.13 4.10 -3.55
N ALA A 113 10.16 3.31 -4.03
CA ALA A 113 10.04 2.93 -5.43
C ALA A 113 10.05 4.18 -6.33
N GLU A 114 10.67 4.05 -7.51
CA GLU A 114 10.95 5.19 -8.38
C GLU A 114 9.68 6.00 -8.70
N GLY A 115 9.74 7.32 -8.49
CA GLY A 115 8.66 8.26 -8.77
C GLY A 115 7.43 8.16 -7.86
N ILE A 116 7.40 7.24 -6.87
CA ILE A 116 6.21 7.07 -6.02
C ILE A 116 6.01 8.24 -5.05
N LYS A 117 7.11 8.83 -4.58
CA LYS A 117 7.10 9.91 -3.58
C LYS A 117 6.34 11.14 -4.07
N GLU A 118 6.42 11.42 -5.36
CA GLU A 118 5.81 12.59 -6.00
C GLU A 118 4.34 12.37 -6.39
N ARG A 119 3.91 11.11 -6.54
CA ARG A 119 2.60 10.76 -7.11
C ARG A 119 1.66 10.06 -6.13
N MET A 120 2.13 9.64 -4.96
CA MET A 120 1.31 8.91 -3.99
C MET A 120 0.12 9.75 -3.54
N THR A 121 -1.09 9.22 -3.70
CA THR A 121 -2.34 9.84 -3.27
C THR A 121 -3.28 8.79 -2.67
N CYS A 122 -4.23 9.23 -1.86
CA CYS A 122 -5.33 8.37 -1.44
C CYS A 122 -6.33 8.25 -2.61
N ARG A 123 -6.46 7.06 -3.20
CA ARG A 123 -7.41 6.82 -4.31
C ARG A 123 -8.09 5.46 -4.18
N PRO A 124 -9.30 5.30 -4.76
CA PRO A 124 -9.93 3.99 -4.78
C PRO A 124 -9.12 3.05 -5.68
N LEU A 125 -8.86 1.85 -5.19
CA LEU A 125 -8.33 0.76 -6.00
C LEU A 125 -9.43 -0.27 -6.21
N LEU A 126 -9.74 -0.55 -7.47
CA LEU A 126 -10.68 -1.59 -7.82
C LEU A 126 -9.96 -2.93 -7.73
N LEU A 127 -10.35 -3.73 -6.74
CA LEU A 127 -10.07 -5.16 -6.76
C LEU A 127 -11.00 -5.83 -7.75
N ASP A 128 -10.49 -6.82 -8.50
CA ASP A 128 -11.37 -7.66 -9.29
C ASP A 128 -12.33 -8.45 -8.36
N GLN A 129 -13.55 -8.70 -8.85
CA GLN A 129 -14.61 -9.32 -8.06
C GLN A 129 -14.22 -10.73 -7.55
N ALA A 130 -13.40 -11.47 -8.30
CA ALA A 130 -12.97 -12.81 -7.90
C ALA A 130 -11.98 -12.76 -6.72
N THR A 131 -11.11 -11.76 -6.69
CA THR A 131 -10.19 -11.46 -5.59
C THR A 131 -10.96 -11.00 -4.35
N LEU A 132 -11.97 -10.12 -4.52
CA LEU A 132 -12.87 -9.73 -3.43
C LEU A 132 -13.60 -10.93 -2.82
N GLU A 133 -14.13 -11.82 -3.65
CA GLU A 133 -14.79 -13.05 -3.18
C GLU A 133 -13.83 -14.00 -2.48
N ALA A 134 -12.61 -14.18 -3.02
CA ALA A 134 -11.59 -15.00 -2.40
C ALA A 134 -11.19 -14.46 -1.02
N ILE A 135 -11.03 -13.14 -0.87
CA ILE A 135 -10.71 -12.49 0.41
C ILE A 135 -11.88 -12.63 1.38
N LYS A 136 -13.11 -12.42 0.92
CA LYS A 136 -14.33 -12.58 1.75
C LYS A 136 -14.45 -13.99 2.32
N VAL A 137 -14.14 -15.01 1.53
CA VAL A 137 -14.16 -16.42 1.98
C VAL A 137 -13.00 -16.70 2.94
N ALA A 138 -11.84 -16.09 2.72
CA ALA A 138 -10.64 -16.33 3.52
C ALA A 138 -10.68 -15.64 4.90
N ASP A 139 -11.12 -14.38 4.96
CA ASP A 139 -11.25 -13.58 6.19
C ASP A 139 -12.38 -12.55 6.05
N GLU A 140 -13.59 -12.96 6.42
CA GLU A 140 -14.77 -12.10 6.36
C GLU A 140 -14.65 -10.85 7.25
N ALA A 141 -13.90 -10.94 8.36
CA ALA A 141 -13.74 -9.82 9.27
C ALA A 141 -12.79 -8.76 8.69
N PHE A 142 -11.68 -9.18 8.09
CA PHE A 142 -10.81 -8.30 7.30
C PHE A 142 -11.59 -7.72 6.12
N TYR A 143 -12.34 -8.57 5.40
CA TYR A 143 -13.12 -8.12 4.27
C TYR A 143 -14.11 -6.99 4.63
N ARG A 144 -14.88 -7.18 5.71
CA ARG A 144 -15.86 -6.17 6.17
C ARG A 144 -15.20 -4.90 6.68
N ARG A 145 -14.02 -4.99 7.31
CA ARG A 145 -13.29 -3.82 7.82
C ARG A 145 -12.66 -3.00 6.71
N THR A 146 -12.06 -3.66 5.73
CA THR A 146 -11.26 -3.01 4.67
C THR A 146 -12.09 -2.64 3.44
N PHE A 147 -13.05 -3.47 3.04
CA PHE A 147 -13.85 -3.25 1.82
C PHE A 147 -15.31 -2.91 2.13
N GLY A 148 -15.89 -3.35 3.26
CA GLY A 148 -17.28 -3.04 3.61
C GLY A 148 -18.29 -3.51 2.55
N GLU A 149 -19.43 -2.80 2.40
CA GLU A 149 -20.41 -3.05 1.32
C GLU A 149 -20.18 -2.17 0.06
N ASN A 150 -19.25 -1.22 0.12
CA ASN A 150 -18.84 -0.40 -1.03
C ASN A 150 -17.58 -1.02 -1.66
N ASN A 151 -17.72 -1.57 -2.86
CA ASN A 151 -16.72 -2.39 -3.55
C ASN A 151 -15.40 -1.69 -3.96
N SER A 152 -15.02 -0.57 -3.34
CA SER A 152 -13.82 0.21 -3.69
C SER A 152 -13.14 0.78 -2.44
N PRO A 153 -12.21 0.04 -1.82
CA PRO A 153 -11.39 0.53 -0.72
C PRO A 153 -10.43 1.63 -1.22
N TYR A 154 -10.15 2.61 -0.38
CA TYR A 154 -9.18 3.65 -0.67
C TYR A 154 -7.82 3.22 -0.15
N PHE A 155 -6.80 3.27 -1.01
CA PHE A 155 -5.43 2.95 -0.68
C PHE A 155 -4.49 4.08 -1.12
N CYS A 156 -3.34 4.19 -0.45
CA CYS A 156 -2.26 5.04 -0.91
C CYS A 156 -1.63 4.43 -2.17
N ALA A 157 -1.95 4.98 -3.33
CA ALA A 157 -1.41 4.53 -4.60
C ALA A 157 -1.03 5.73 -5.46
N GLY A 158 -0.14 5.52 -6.43
CA GLY A 158 0.24 6.58 -7.33
C GLY A 158 -0.95 7.07 -8.14
N ALA A 159 -1.05 8.39 -8.31
CA ALA A 159 -2.16 9.02 -9.02
C ALA A 159 -2.27 8.49 -10.45
N SER A 160 -3.40 7.86 -10.78
CA SER A 160 -3.76 7.50 -12.14
C SER A 160 -4.71 8.56 -12.72
N ALA A 161 -4.71 8.71 -14.06
CA ALA A 161 -5.58 9.67 -14.75
C ALA A 161 -7.08 9.42 -14.48
N GLN A 162 -7.44 8.21 -14.08
CA GLN A 162 -8.82 7.78 -13.81
C GLN A 162 -9.34 8.26 -12.44
N ALA A 163 -8.46 8.66 -11.50
CA ALA A 163 -8.85 9.11 -10.16
C ALA A 163 -9.41 10.55 -10.10
N GLN A 164 -9.38 11.30 -11.21
CA GLN A 164 -9.85 12.69 -11.28
C GLN A 164 -11.31 12.84 -11.75
N GLY A 165 -12.08 11.76 -11.86
CA GLY A 165 -13.43 11.79 -12.42
C GLY A 165 -14.50 11.25 -11.48
N ASN A 166 -14.98 12.09 -10.56
CA ASN A 166 -16.41 12.26 -10.22
C ASN A 166 -16.61 13.46 -9.29
#